data_AF-A0A3D6CZX7-F1
#
_entry.id   AF-A0A3D6CZX7-F1
#
_cell.length_a   1.000
_cell.length_b   1.000
_cell.length_c   1.000
_cell.angle_alpha   90.00
_cell.angle_beta   90.00
_cell.angle_gamma   90.00
#
_symmetry.space_group_name_H-M   'P 1'
#
loop_
_entity.id
_entity.type
_entity.pdbx_description
1 polymer ?
#
loop_
_entity_poly.entity_id
_entity_poly.type
_entity_poly.pdbx_seq_one_letter_code
_entity_poly.pdbx_strand_id
1 'polypeptide(L)'
;MLLVHETESGQIKTQNFMKKIVMSPLLAGAALTFMLCAFSSALGQSSIDQVVIVLDASGSMKQNMPGSSQNKMDAAKEALIEVLGNIPQSTHVGLVVFSAADISDPWVFPLGQRDDSTLLPAIRSIQ
;
A
#
# COMPACT_ATOMS: atom_id res chain seq x y z
N MET A 1 -82.45 -48.65 35.86
CA MET A 1 -82.52 -48.74 34.38
C MET A 1 -81.31 -48.00 33.85
N LEU A 2 -80.38 -48.77 33.29
CA LEU A 2 -79.01 -48.37 32.95
C LEU A 2 -79.03 -47.61 31.61
N LEU A 3 -78.38 -46.45 31.51
CA LEU A 3 -77.97 -45.95 30.20
C LEU A 3 -76.68 -45.12 30.31
N VAL A 4 -75.60 -45.90 30.30
CA VAL A 4 -74.31 -45.72 29.62
C VAL A 4 -73.98 -44.30 29.13
N HIS A 5 -72.94 -43.74 29.74
CA HIS A 5 -72.13 -42.64 29.25
C HIS A 5 -70.89 -43.22 28.55
N GLU A 6 -70.81 -43.06 27.23
CA GLU A 6 -69.61 -42.78 26.43
C GLU A 6 -69.91 -43.07 24.96
N THR A 7 -69.56 -42.15 24.06
CA THR A 7 -68.48 -42.33 23.05
C THR A 7 -68.50 -41.21 22.02
N GLU A 8 -67.29 -40.88 21.56
CA GLU A 8 -66.91 -39.84 20.62
C GLU A 8 -67.71 -39.83 19.30
N SER A 9 -67.88 -38.64 18.71
CA SER A 9 -68.19 -38.51 17.30
C SER A 9 -67.49 -37.29 16.69
N GLY A 10 -66.34 -37.56 16.08
CA GLY A 10 -66.00 -37.09 14.73
C GLY A 10 -66.13 -35.60 14.44
N GLN A 11 -65.07 -34.84 14.74
CA GLN A 11 -64.85 -33.54 14.10
C GLN A 11 -64.34 -33.74 12.67
N ILE A 12 -65.25 -33.72 11.69
CA ILE A 12 -64.88 -33.39 10.30
C ILE A 12 -65.32 -31.94 10.06
N LYS A 13 -64.37 -31.01 10.18
CA LYS A 13 -64.53 -29.65 9.68
C LYS A 13 -63.54 -29.39 8.56
N THR A 14 -63.97 -29.78 7.37
CA THR A 14 -63.52 -29.24 6.09
C THR A 14 -63.51 -27.71 6.17
N GLN A 15 -62.37 -27.07 5.95
CA GLN A 15 -62.27 -25.91 5.07
C GLN A 15 -60.81 -25.59 4.81
N ASN A 16 -60.40 -25.83 3.57
CA ASN A 16 -59.23 -25.22 2.94
C ASN A 16 -59.33 -23.70 3.09
N PHE A 17 -58.59 -23.12 4.02
CA PHE A 17 -58.45 -21.67 4.08
C PHE A 17 -56.98 -21.31 4.21
N MET A 18 -56.41 -21.03 3.03
CA MET A 18 -55.33 -20.08 2.80
C MET A 18 -54.18 -20.16 3.81
N LYS A 19 -53.13 -20.93 3.46
CA LYS A 19 -51.82 -20.82 4.08
C LYS A 19 -51.29 -19.41 3.81
N LYS A 20 -51.67 -18.45 4.66
CA LYS A 20 -51.09 -17.10 4.67
C LYS A 20 -49.64 -17.28 5.07
N ILE A 21 -48.77 -17.24 4.06
CA ILE A 21 -47.33 -17.15 4.23
C ILE A 21 -47.09 -15.79 4.91
N VAL A 22 -47.09 -15.79 6.23
CA VAL A 22 -46.52 -14.69 7.00
C VAL A 22 -45.01 -14.91 6.94
N MET A 23 -44.41 -14.41 5.87
CA MET A 23 -42.96 -14.35 5.70
C MET A 23 -42.43 -13.37 6.74
N SER A 24 -41.81 -13.89 7.80
CA SER A 24 -41.17 -13.09 8.83
C SER A 24 -40.11 -12.16 8.20
N PRO A 25 -40.15 -10.83 8.41
CA PRO A 25 -39.16 -9.91 7.85
C PRO A 25 -37.93 -9.85 8.76
N LEU A 26 -37.39 -11.00 9.16
CA LEU A 26 -36.21 -11.04 10.06
C LEU A 26 -34.91 -11.38 9.32
N LEU A 27 -34.97 -11.68 8.02
CA LEU A 27 -33.78 -12.10 7.25
C LEU A 27 -33.35 -11.12 6.14
N ALA A 28 -34.10 -10.04 5.90
CA ALA A 28 -33.76 -9.06 4.86
C ALA A 28 -32.72 -8.01 5.32
N GLY A 29 -32.52 -7.82 6.63
CA GLY A 29 -31.60 -6.82 7.15
C GLY A 29 -30.12 -7.24 7.10
N ALA A 30 -29.82 -8.51 7.39
CA ALA A 30 -28.44 -8.97 7.57
C ALA A 30 -27.62 -9.00 6.27
N ALA A 31 -28.25 -9.29 5.12
CA ALA A 31 -27.56 -9.33 3.83
C ALA A 31 -27.10 -7.93 3.37
N LEU A 32 -27.90 -6.89 3.63
CA LEU A 32 -27.56 -5.52 3.26
C LEU A 32 -26.43 -4.96 4.14
N THR A 33 -26.40 -5.31 5.43
CA THR A 33 -25.32 -4.89 6.35
C THR A 33 -24.00 -5.60 6.05
N PHE A 34 -24.04 -6.88 5.65
CA PHE A 34 -22.84 -7.64 5.27
C PHE A 34 -22.25 -7.14 3.94
N MET A 35 -23.09 -6.75 2.99
CA MET A 35 -22.65 -6.19 1.71
C MET A 35 -21.99 -4.81 1.88
N LEU A 36 -22.46 -3.99 2.83
CA LEU A 36 -21.92 -2.65 3.07
C LEU A 36 -20.53 -2.67 3.77
N CYS A 37 -20.27 -3.67 4.61
CA CYS A 37 -18.97 -3.80 5.31
C CYS A 37 -17.84 -4.26 4.38
N ALA A 38 -18.15 -4.98 3.30
CA ALA A 38 -17.14 -5.47 2.34
C ALA A 38 -16.54 -4.34 1.46
N PHE A 39 -17.24 -3.21 1.29
CA PHE A 39 -16.73 -2.06 0.51
C PHE A 39 -15.72 -1.20 1.27
N SER A 40 -15.69 -1.25 2.60
CA SER A 40 -14.79 -0.40 3.41
C SER A 40 -13.33 -0.83 3.42
N SER A 41 -13.00 -2.02 2.89
CA SER A 41 -11.65 -2.60 2.97
C SER A 41 -10.70 -2.13 1.85
N ALA A 42 -11.17 -1.33 0.89
CA ALA A 42 -10.40 -0.99 -0.32
C ALA A 42 -9.67 0.37 -0.27
N LEU A 43 -9.81 1.14 0.80
CA LEU A 43 -9.08 2.42 0.97
C LEU A 43 -7.83 2.21 1.82
N GLY A 44 -6.95 1.31 1.38
CA GLY A 44 -5.57 1.34 1.85
C GLY A 44 -4.90 2.60 1.31
N GLN A 45 -4.59 3.55 2.18
CA GLN A 45 -3.78 4.71 1.81
C GLN A 45 -2.40 4.19 1.36
N SER A 46 -2.19 4.03 0.06
CA SER A 46 -0.88 3.71 -0.49
C SER A 46 0.03 4.91 -0.20
N SER A 47 0.82 4.83 0.87
CA SER A 47 1.84 5.84 1.16
C SER A 47 2.91 5.76 0.08
N ILE A 48 3.28 6.90 -0.48
CA ILE A 48 4.42 7.00 -1.40
C ILE A 48 5.65 7.27 -0.55
N ASP A 49 6.55 6.30 -0.50
CA ASP A 49 7.82 6.45 0.20
C ASP A 49 8.66 7.57 -0.44
N GLN A 50 9.35 8.35 0.40
CA GLN A 50 10.20 9.46 0.00
C GLN A 50 11.62 9.21 0.53
N VAL A 51 12.61 9.23 -0.35
CA VAL A 51 14.02 9.03 0.00
C VAL A 51 14.84 10.22 -0.49
N VAL A 52 15.59 10.84 0.42
CA VAL A 52 16.57 11.88 0.08
C VAL A 52 17.96 11.34 0.34
N ILE A 53 18.77 11.27 -0.71
CA ILE A 53 20.18 10.89 -0.62
C ILE A 53 21.01 12.16 -0.54
N VAL A 54 21.90 12.22 0.45
CA VAL A 54 22.88 13.29 0.59
C VAL A 54 24.26 12.70 0.32
N LEU A 55 24.91 13.15 -0.74
CA LEU A 55 26.24 12.72 -1.14
C LEU A 55 27.28 13.77 -0.73
N ASP A 56 28.30 13.34 0.01
CA ASP A 56 29.45 14.20 0.30
C ASP A 56 30.34 14.37 -0.94
N ALA A 57 30.67 15.61 -1.26
CA ALA A 57 31.61 16.03 -2.30
C ALA A 57 32.75 16.88 -1.71
N SER A 58 33.10 16.65 -0.44
CA SER A 58 34.29 17.22 0.16
C SER A 58 35.57 16.83 -0.62
N GLY A 59 36.62 17.64 -0.49
CA GLY A 59 37.88 17.38 -1.20
C GLY A 59 38.50 16.00 -0.91
N SER A 60 38.15 15.37 0.23
CA SER A 60 38.62 14.04 0.59
C SER A 60 38.07 12.92 -0.31
N MET A 61 36.95 13.17 -1.00
CA MET A 61 36.29 12.21 -1.88
C MET A 61 37.06 11.96 -3.18
N LYS A 62 37.95 12.88 -3.56
CA LYS A 62 38.86 12.73 -4.71
C LYS A 62 40.04 11.80 -4.43
N GLN A 63 40.25 11.44 -3.16
CA GLN A 63 41.34 10.54 -2.77
C GLN A 63 40.97 9.09 -3.07
N ASN A 64 41.99 8.28 -3.34
CA ASN A 64 41.84 6.84 -3.50
C ASN A 64 41.38 6.18 -2.20
N MET A 65 40.58 5.12 -2.33
CA MET A 65 40.28 4.26 -1.19
C MET A 65 41.57 3.55 -0.74
N PRO A 66 41.77 3.30 0.57
CA PRO A 66 42.92 2.56 1.05
C PRO A 66 43.03 1.19 0.38
N GLY A 67 44.19 0.90 -0.23
CA GLY A 67 44.42 -0.37 -0.92
C GLY A 67 43.74 -0.53 -2.29
N SER A 68 43.14 0.53 -2.85
CA SER A 68 42.53 0.54 -4.18
C SER A 68 43.06 1.66 -5.06
N SER A 69 43.00 1.47 -6.37
CA SER A 69 43.23 2.53 -7.37
C SER A 69 41.98 3.39 -7.63
N GLN A 70 40.83 3.00 -7.10
CA GLN A 70 39.55 3.72 -7.24
C GLN A 70 39.45 4.86 -6.23
N ASN A 71 38.98 6.04 -6.66
CA ASN A 71 38.67 7.13 -5.75
C ASN A 71 37.35 6.91 -5.00
N LYS A 72 37.21 7.54 -3.83
CA LYS A 72 36.02 7.37 -2.98
C LYS A 72 34.73 7.84 -3.67
N MET A 73 34.81 8.88 -4.50
CA MET A 73 33.65 9.39 -5.26
C MET A 73 33.13 8.34 -6.26
N ASP A 74 34.02 7.68 -6.99
CA ASP A 74 33.64 6.62 -7.95
C ASP A 74 33.02 5.43 -7.24
N ALA A 75 33.59 5.01 -6.10
CA ALA A 75 33.01 3.96 -5.27
C ALA A 75 31.62 4.36 -4.72
N ALA A 76 31.46 5.62 -4.29
CA ALA A 76 30.17 6.13 -3.80
C ALA A 76 29.10 6.20 -4.90
N LYS A 77 29.47 6.62 -6.13
CA LYS A 77 28.57 6.61 -7.29
C LYS A 77 28.12 5.19 -7.62
N GLU A 78 29.03 4.22 -7.62
CA GLU A 78 28.70 2.81 -7.88
C GLU A 78 27.76 2.24 -6.81
N ALA A 79 28.08 2.43 -5.53
CA ALA A 79 27.25 1.99 -4.42
C ALA A 79 25.86 2.64 -4.45
N LEU A 80 25.79 3.92 -4.82
CA LEU A 80 24.51 4.63 -4.94
C LEU A 80 23.65 4.05 -6.07
N ILE A 81 24.24 3.73 -7.22
CA ILE A 81 23.53 3.10 -8.33
C ILE A 81 22.98 1.73 -7.90
N GLU A 82 23.75 0.96 -7.12
CA GLU A 82 23.29 -0.33 -6.57
C GLU A 82 22.13 -0.16 -5.58
N VAL A 83 22.22 0.82 -4.67
CA VAL A 83 21.13 1.14 -3.73
C VAL A 83 19.87 1.53 -4.49
N LEU A 84 19.97 2.38 -5.51
CA LEU A 84 18.86 2.71 -6.38
C LEU A 84 18.29 1.45 -7.05
N GLY A 85 19.11 0.51 -7.49
CA GLY A 85 18.64 -0.78 -8.01
C GLY A 85 17.68 -1.52 -7.08
N ASN A 86 17.79 -1.33 -5.76
CA ASN A 86 16.97 -1.97 -4.74
C ASN A 86 15.74 -1.16 -4.28
N ILE A 87 15.69 0.13 -4.61
CA ILE A 87 14.55 0.99 -4.25
C ILE A 87 13.38 0.76 -5.22
N PRO A 88 12.13 0.55 -4.74
CA PRO A 88 10.97 0.40 -5.61
C PRO A 88 10.77 1.63 -6.52
N GLN A 89 10.39 1.41 -7.78
CA GLN A 89 10.14 2.50 -8.75
C GLN A 89 8.98 3.43 -8.35
N SER A 90 8.08 2.98 -7.46
CA SER A 90 7.03 3.82 -6.88
C SER A 90 7.54 4.82 -5.83
N THR A 91 8.80 4.71 -5.40
CA THR A 91 9.41 5.57 -4.39
C THR A 91 9.83 6.89 -5.04
N HIS A 92 9.55 8.00 -4.37
CA HIS A 92 10.12 9.28 -4.76
C HIS A 92 11.54 9.42 -4.24
N VAL A 93 12.43 9.89 -5.11
CA VAL A 93 13.86 10.03 -4.81
C VAL A 93 14.28 11.48 -5.02
N GLY A 94 15.09 11.99 -4.11
CA GLY A 94 15.83 13.24 -4.26
C GLY A 94 17.32 13.00 -4.03
N LEU A 95 18.17 13.70 -4.77
CA LEU A 95 19.63 13.65 -4.64
C LEU A 95 20.19 15.05 -4.40
N VAL A 96 20.90 15.18 -3.29
CA VAL A 96 21.59 16.40 -2.87
C VAL A 96 23.08 16.11 -2.82
N VAL A 97 23.89 17.00 -3.40
CA VAL A 97 25.34 16.97 -3.25
C VAL A 97 25.76 18.06 -2.29
N PHE A 98 26.38 17.64 -1.19
CA PHE A 98 26.89 18.54 -0.17
C PHE A 98 28.39 18.74 -0.38
N SER A 99 28.83 19.99 -0.51
CA SER A 99 30.25 20.33 -0.60
C SER A 99 30.60 21.45 0.36
N ALA A 100 31.89 21.62 0.65
CA ALA A 100 32.37 22.73 1.48
C ALA A 100 32.33 24.10 0.76
N ALA A 101 32.02 24.13 -0.55
CA ALA A 101 31.80 25.37 -1.28
C ALA A 101 30.36 25.84 -1.10
N ASP A 102 30.15 27.16 -1.04
CA ASP A 102 28.81 27.75 -1.03
C ASP A 102 28.09 27.43 -2.34
N ILE A 103 27.16 26.48 -2.30
CA ILE A 103 26.29 26.12 -3.43
C ILE A 103 24.91 26.74 -3.21
N SER A 104 24.42 27.53 -4.16
CA SER A 104 23.08 28.13 -4.10
C SER A 104 21.95 27.11 -4.34
N ASP A 105 22.23 26.03 -5.08
CA ASP A 105 21.31 24.92 -5.30
C ASP A 105 22.04 23.58 -5.20
N PRO A 106 21.88 22.83 -4.10
CA PRO A 106 22.59 21.57 -3.91
C PRO A 106 21.84 20.37 -4.52
N TRP A 107 20.66 20.58 -5.14
CA TRP A 107 19.87 19.51 -5.74
C TRP A 107 20.44 19.10 -7.10
N VAL A 108 20.95 17.87 -7.17
CA VAL A 108 21.33 17.23 -8.44
C VAL A 108 20.14 16.55 -9.08
N PHE A 109 19.21 16.06 -8.26
CA PHE A 109 17.92 15.54 -8.70
C PHE A 109 16.86 15.97 -7.68
N PRO A 110 15.89 16.81 -8.04
CA PRO A 110 14.89 17.28 -7.10
C PRO A 110 14.03 16.12 -6.61
N LEU A 111 13.59 16.18 -5.34
CA LEU A 111 12.71 15.15 -4.77
C LEU A 111 11.43 15.01 -5.61
N GLY A 112 11.21 13.83 -6.18
CA GLY A 112 10.05 13.55 -7.01
C GLY A 112 10.04 12.11 -7.50
N GLN A 113 9.19 11.82 -8.51
CA GLN A 113 9.17 10.51 -9.13
C GLN A 113 10.55 10.12 -9.64
N ARG A 114 10.95 8.90 -9.31
CA ARG A 114 12.22 8.37 -9.78
C ARG A 114 12.18 8.17 -11.29
N ASP A 115 13.13 8.79 -11.97
CA ASP A 115 13.39 8.57 -13.39
C ASP A 115 14.86 8.20 -13.57
N ASP A 116 15.12 6.89 -13.75
CA ASP A 116 16.47 6.36 -13.91
C ASP A 116 17.17 6.88 -15.17
N SER A 117 16.41 7.31 -16.20
CA SER A 117 16.98 7.88 -17.41
C SER A 117 17.62 9.26 -17.18
N THR A 118 17.15 9.99 -16.17
CA THR A 118 17.69 11.30 -15.76
C THR A 118 18.61 11.17 -14.55
N LEU A 119 18.24 10.35 -13.57
CA LEU A 119 18.94 10.19 -12.30
C LEU A 119 20.31 9.51 -12.44
N LEU A 120 20.41 8.44 -13.23
CA LEU A 120 21.68 7.70 -13.36
C LEU A 120 22.76 8.53 -14.07
N PRO A 121 22.48 9.25 -15.18
CA PRO A 121 23.45 10.18 -15.76
C PRO A 121 23.84 11.31 -14.80
N ALA A 122 22.88 11.84 -14.03
CA ALA A 122 23.14 12.88 -13.05
C ALA A 122 24.15 12.41 -11.99
N ILE A 123 23.98 11.20 -11.44
CA ILE A 123 24.92 10.59 -10.49
C ILE A 123 26.32 10.44 -11.10
N ARG A 124 26.41 9.92 -12.33
CA ARG A 124 27.70 9.71 -13.01
C ARG A 124 28.45 11.01 -13.30
N SER A 125 27.73 12.14 -13.41
CA SER A 125 28.33 13.45 -13.69
C SER A 125 29.02 14.10 -12.47
N ILE A 126 28.77 13.60 -11.26
CA ILE A 126 29.30 14.16 -10.01
C ILE A 126 30.82 13.97 -9.93
N GLN A 127 31.52 15.04 -9.51
CA GLN A 127 32.98 15.20 -9.48
C GLN A 127 33.55 15.21 -8.06
#